data_AF-A0A8B9BT55-F1
#
_entry.id   AF-A0A8B9BT55-F1
#
_cell.length_a   1.000
_cell.length_b   1.000
_cell.length_c   1.000
_cell.angle_alpha   90.00
_cell.angle_beta   90.00
_cell.angle_gamma   90.00
#
_symmetry.space_group_name_H-M   'P 1'
#
loop_
_entity.id
_entity.type
_entity.pdbx_description
1 polymer ?
#
loop_
_entity_poly.entity_id
_entity_poly.type
_entity_poly.pdbx_seq_one_letter_code
_entity_poly.pdbx_strand_id
1 'polypeptide(L)'
;MRTYGGIHALLLIATVTLNPAAAAAAQSDNDDTGEQVYPPLWDVVPENLLNFPVKGNKIVINPWNYRERLGVYKSLLNSSAIYFTNFGSQNFGNILWGLPLQHGWQFRTGRLADPSSVTSCGYEDGDLCISVRSWWSCMNYYLAVIPFLGAVEAGLFREVPYEIELLPPEERRDDFCYSVADCRSRIPELMDKWKAYFEYLLSTEQKAMGPATFSSFILDDALHYMWKAHVASIAYALPKFQDSLRYLPDPEANFGEDWANAVDFIAATHFCTDLQTTNNFQTFLPQRMLVEGDVLPSISGFSPQQNRVLLSMRALHKANQLTGGLLLKFWKKAMSTEAGRKMGRKLIEDLASGQNFDPVGTYNDLKRVDLTARSFLRKSSSNID
;
A
#
# COMPACT_ATOMS: atom_id res chain seq x y z
N MET A 1 20.79 32.52 14.75
CA MET A 1 19.54 32.55 15.54
C MET A 1 18.58 31.59 14.85
N ARG A 2 18.32 30.45 15.48
CA ARG A 2 17.83 29.21 14.83
C ARG A 2 16.34 29.26 14.50
N THR A 3 16.01 28.82 13.30
CA THR A 3 14.68 28.57 12.74
C THR A 3 13.96 27.42 13.47
N TYR A 4 13.34 27.71 14.61
CA TYR A 4 12.52 26.75 15.38
C TYR A 4 10.99 26.96 15.25
N GLY A 5 10.54 27.92 14.44
CA GLY A 5 9.12 28.29 14.35
C GLY A 5 8.24 27.40 13.46
N GLY A 6 8.82 26.57 12.59
CA GLY A 6 8.06 25.83 11.57
C GLY A 6 7.49 24.48 12.02
N ILE A 7 8.03 23.87 13.08
CA ILE A 7 7.64 22.52 13.53
C ILE A 7 6.46 22.59 14.51
N HIS A 8 6.37 23.64 15.33
CA HIS A 8 5.29 23.78 16.31
C HIS A 8 3.91 24.07 15.69
N ALA A 9 3.85 24.68 14.50
CA ALA A 9 2.57 24.96 13.81
C ALA A 9 1.93 23.71 13.18
N LEU A 10 2.73 22.70 12.80
CA LEU A 10 2.23 21.42 12.26
C LEU A 10 1.78 20.45 13.38
N LEU A 11 2.28 20.62 14.61
CA LEU A 11 1.91 19.83 15.79
C LEU A 11 0.53 20.20 16.37
N LEU A 12 0.00 21.38 16.06
CA LEU A 12 -1.25 21.91 16.63
C LEU A 12 -2.52 21.49 15.88
N ILE A 13 -2.41 20.90 14.70
CA ILE A 13 -3.59 20.41 13.94
C ILE A 13 -3.90 18.93 14.25
N ALA A 14 -3.01 18.23 14.99
CA ALA A 14 -3.21 16.84 15.41
C ALA A 14 -3.57 16.67 16.91
N THR A 15 -3.78 17.76 17.67
CA THR A 15 -3.97 17.68 19.15
C THR A 15 -5.25 18.32 19.69
N VAL A 16 -6.26 18.57 18.84
CA VAL A 16 -7.61 18.94 19.32
C VAL A 16 -8.61 17.89 18.90
N THR A 17 -8.65 16.82 19.67
CA THR A 17 -9.85 16.13 20.20
C THR A 17 -9.38 14.77 20.71
N LEU A 18 -9.52 14.56 22.03
CA LEU A 18 -9.84 13.31 22.73
C LEU A 18 -9.31 13.43 24.17
N ASN A 19 -10.21 13.87 25.05
CA ASN A 19 -10.04 13.74 26.49
C ASN A 19 -10.21 12.26 26.85
N PRO A 20 -9.34 11.63 27.68
CA PRO A 20 -9.46 10.22 28.00
C PRO A 20 -10.36 10.04 29.22
N ALA A 21 -11.45 9.29 29.08
CA ALA A 21 -12.12 8.69 30.22
C ALA A 21 -12.62 7.29 29.85
N ALA A 22 -11.99 6.31 30.48
CA ALA A 22 -12.37 4.90 30.65
C ALA A 22 -12.48 4.02 29.40
N ALA A 23 -11.47 3.17 29.20
CA ALA A 23 -11.64 1.87 28.56
C ALA A 23 -10.90 0.84 29.41
N ALA A 24 -11.66 -0.03 30.08
CA ALA A 24 -11.15 -1.22 30.74
C ALA A 24 -10.69 -2.22 29.68
N ALA A 25 -9.50 -2.78 29.89
CA ALA A 25 -8.90 -3.76 28.99
C ALA A 25 -9.72 -5.07 28.99
N ALA A 26 -10.11 -5.51 27.81
CA ALA A 26 -10.44 -6.90 27.54
C ALA A 26 -9.43 -7.38 26.50
N GLN A 27 -8.40 -8.08 26.97
CA GLN A 27 -7.50 -8.88 26.16
C GLN A 27 -8.27 -10.14 25.78
N SER A 28 -8.57 -10.34 24.50
CA SER A 28 -8.90 -11.67 23.99
C SER A 28 -7.68 -12.20 23.27
N ASP A 29 -6.98 -13.12 23.94
CA ASP A 29 -6.12 -14.09 23.27
C ASP A 29 -7.01 -14.92 22.35
N ASN A 30 -6.68 -14.93 21.06
CA ASN A 30 -7.04 -16.01 20.15
C ASN A 30 -5.90 -16.16 19.15
N ASP A 31 -4.97 -17.01 19.53
CA ASP A 31 -4.04 -17.71 18.65
C ASP A 31 -4.78 -18.92 18.09
N ASP A 32 -5.39 -18.79 16.90
CA ASP A 32 -5.67 -19.94 16.02
C ASP A 32 -6.03 -19.49 14.58
N THR A 33 -5.55 -20.27 13.60
CA THR A 33 -5.67 -20.19 12.13
C THR A 33 -4.65 -19.31 11.37
N GLY A 34 -3.65 -19.97 10.80
CA GLY A 34 -2.73 -19.41 9.78
C GLY A 34 -3.41 -18.93 8.48
N GLU A 35 -4.74 -19.01 8.37
CA GLU A 35 -5.54 -18.52 7.23
C GLU A 35 -5.72 -16.98 7.22
N GLN A 36 -5.55 -16.29 8.36
CA GLN A 36 -5.85 -14.85 8.42
C GLN A 36 -4.76 -13.92 7.86
N VAL A 37 -3.56 -14.42 7.59
CA VAL A 37 -2.43 -13.58 7.16
C VAL A 37 -2.45 -13.32 5.65
N TYR A 38 -2.97 -14.26 4.87
CA TYR A 38 -2.98 -14.17 3.41
C TYR A 38 -4.31 -13.63 2.85
N PRO A 39 -4.31 -13.11 1.61
CA PRO A 39 -5.55 -12.83 0.89
C PRO A 39 -6.38 -14.12 0.72
N PRO A 40 -7.72 -14.02 0.63
CA PRO A 40 -8.56 -15.18 0.32
C PRO A 40 -8.09 -15.92 -0.93
N LEU A 41 -8.19 -17.25 -0.92
CA LEU A 41 -7.84 -18.13 -2.04
C LEU A 41 -6.34 -18.14 -2.41
N TRP A 42 -5.46 -17.62 -1.56
CA TRP A 42 -4.01 -17.51 -1.82
C TRP A 42 -3.35 -18.82 -2.26
N ASP A 43 -3.72 -19.94 -1.65
CA ASP A 43 -3.10 -21.24 -1.93
C ASP A 43 -3.59 -21.87 -3.24
N VAL A 44 -4.69 -21.36 -3.81
CA VAL A 44 -5.28 -21.90 -5.03
C VAL A 44 -5.11 -20.98 -6.23
N VAL A 45 -4.54 -19.78 -6.10
CA VAL A 45 -4.25 -18.91 -7.26
C VAL A 45 -2.99 -19.38 -8.01
N PRO A 46 -2.80 -18.98 -9.29
CA PRO A 46 -1.55 -19.27 -10.01
C PRO A 46 -0.31 -18.81 -9.23
N GLU A 47 0.66 -19.71 -9.06
CA GLU A 47 1.91 -19.42 -8.33
C GLU A 47 2.83 -18.48 -9.12
N ASN A 48 2.86 -18.63 -10.43
CA ASN A 48 3.65 -17.80 -11.35
C ASN A 48 2.97 -17.72 -12.73
N LEU A 49 3.59 -16.96 -13.64
CA LEU A 49 3.05 -16.73 -14.98
C LEU A 49 2.81 -18.00 -15.80
N LEU A 50 3.61 -19.06 -15.61
CA LEU A 50 3.44 -20.32 -16.33
C LEU A 50 2.25 -21.15 -15.83
N ASN A 51 1.68 -20.81 -14.67
CA ASN A 51 0.49 -21.46 -14.13
C ASN A 51 -0.83 -20.86 -14.64
N PHE A 52 -0.77 -19.78 -15.43
CA PHE A 52 -1.95 -19.23 -16.09
C PHE A 52 -2.31 -20.02 -17.37
N PRO A 53 -3.56 -19.95 -17.84
CA PRO A 53 -3.95 -20.58 -19.09
C PRO A 53 -3.13 -20.07 -20.28
N VAL A 54 -2.53 -21.01 -21.01
CA VAL A 54 -1.85 -20.72 -22.27
C VAL A 54 -2.80 -21.02 -23.42
N LYS A 55 -3.03 -20.03 -24.29
CA LYS A 55 -3.80 -20.19 -25.53
C LYS A 55 -2.91 -19.78 -26.71
N GLY A 56 -2.54 -20.75 -27.54
CA GLY A 56 -1.54 -20.52 -28.59
C GLY A 56 -0.18 -20.21 -27.98
N ASN A 57 0.43 -19.08 -28.36
CA ASN A 57 1.72 -18.60 -27.84
C ASN A 57 1.59 -17.52 -26.74
N LYS A 58 0.43 -17.47 -26.08
CA LYS A 58 0.10 -16.40 -25.14
C LYS A 58 -0.38 -16.94 -23.80
N ILE A 59 0.15 -16.36 -22.74
CA ILE A 59 -0.43 -16.44 -21.39
C ILE A 59 -1.61 -15.49 -21.35
N VAL A 60 -2.80 -16.02 -21.10
CA VAL A 60 -4.05 -15.24 -21.06
C VAL A 60 -4.45 -15.02 -19.61
N ILE A 61 -4.64 -13.76 -19.24
CA ILE A 61 -4.98 -13.35 -17.88
C ILE A 61 -6.22 -12.45 -17.94
N ASN A 62 -7.25 -12.78 -17.17
CA ASN A 62 -8.42 -11.95 -16.94
C ASN A 62 -8.22 -11.09 -15.69
N PRO A 63 -7.80 -9.81 -15.81
CA PRO A 63 -7.68 -8.94 -14.65
C PRO A 63 -9.03 -8.66 -13.99
N TRP A 64 -10.18 -8.98 -14.58
CA TRP A 64 -11.51 -8.81 -13.98
C TRP A 64 -12.00 -10.08 -13.27
N ASN A 65 -11.11 -11.03 -13.05
CA ASN A 65 -11.33 -12.18 -12.17
C ASN A 65 -10.41 -12.08 -10.94
N TYR A 66 -10.96 -12.26 -9.74
CA TYR A 66 -10.24 -12.15 -8.48
C TYR A 66 -9.04 -13.09 -8.37
N ARG A 67 -9.21 -14.38 -8.70
CA ARG A 67 -8.14 -15.37 -8.62
C ARG A 67 -7.01 -15.06 -9.60
N GLU A 68 -7.35 -14.63 -10.80
CA GLU A 68 -6.36 -14.31 -11.82
C GLU A 68 -5.62 -13.00 -11.49
N ARG A 69 -6.32 -11.96 -11.03
CA ARG A 69 -5.68 -10.71 -10.55
C ARG A 69 -4.79 -10.97 -9.33
N LEU A 70 -5.21 -11.82 -8.40
CA LEU A 70 -4.40 -12.22 -7.26
C LEU A 70 -3.16 -13.04 -7.69
N GLY A 71 -3.28 -13.91 -8.69
CA GLY A 71 -2.15 -14.63 -9.29
C GLY A 71 -1.12 -13.70 -9.94
N VAL A 72 -1.54 -12.55 -10.48
CA VAL A 72 -0.62 -11.51 -11.00
C VAL A 72 0.23 -10.94 -9.87
N TYR A 73 -0.37 -10.63 -8.72
CA TYR A 73 0.37 -10.20 -7.54
C TYR A 73 1.32 -11.28 -7.01
N LYS A 74 0.87 -12.53 -6.96
CA LYS A 74 1.70 -13.67 -6.54
C LYS A 74 2.90 -13.87 -7.45
N SER A 75 2.72 -13.72 -8.76
CA SER A 75 3.80 -13.76 -9.74
C SER A 75 4.83 -12.65 -9.50
N LEU A 76 4.39 -11.42 -9.20
CA LEU A 76 5.30 -10.32 -8.84
C LEU A 76 6.08 -10.60 -7.55
N LEU A 77 5.41 -11.08 -6.51
CA LEU A 77 6.04 -11.43 -5.24
C LEU A 77 7.11 -12.51 -5.43
N ASN A 78 6.79 -13.57 -6.17
CA ASN A 78 7.69 -14.69 -6.40
C ASN A 78 8.90 -14.30 -7.24
N SER A 79 8.70 -13.58 -8.34
CA SER A 79 9.81 -13.14 -9.20
C SER A 79 10.69 -12.06 -8.55
N SER A 80 10.18 -11.33 -7.55
CA SER A 80 10.97 -10.36 -6.78
C SER A 80 11.54 -10.90 -5.48
N ALA A 81 11.26 -12.16 -5.11
CA ALA A 81 11.62 -12.71 -3.80
C ALA A 81 13.12 -12.67 -3.52
N ILE A 82 13.94 -12.85 -4.55
CA ILE A 82 15.41 -12.85 -4.45
C ILE A 82 15.98 -11.53 -3.90
N TYR A 83 15.28 -10.40 -4.08
CA TYR A 83 15.74 -9.08 -3.61
C TYR A 83 15.44 -8.85 -2.13
N PHE A 84 14.53 -9.65 -1.55
CA PHE A 84 14.02 -9.45 -0.18
C PHE A 84 14.44 -10.56 0.80
N THR A 85 15.34 -11.46 0.42
CA THR A 85 15.77 -12.61 1.24
C THR A 85 16.33 -12.21 2.61
N ASN A 86 16.98 -11.05 2.71
CA ASN A 86 17.54 -10.52 3.95
C ASN A 86 16.50 -9.83 4.86
N PHE A 87 15.27 -9.64 4.40
CA PHE A 87 14.23 -8.87 5.10
C PHE A 87 13.11 -9.76 5.66
N GLY A 88 13.26 -11.08 5.57
CA GLY A 88 12.34 -12.05 6.17
C GLY A 88 12.44 -13.43 5.53
N SER A 89 12.04 -14.45 6.28
CA SER A 89 11.87 -15.79 5.71
C SER A 89 10.67 -15.84 4.75
N GLN A 90 10.67 -16.79 3.82
CA GLN A 90 9.49 -17.10 2.99
C GLN A 90 8.91 -15.88 2.26
N ASN A 91 9.78 -14.95 1.86
CA ASN A 91 9.41 -13.72 1.15
C ASN A 91 8.54 -12.74 1.97
N PHE A 92 8.43 -12.88 3.30
CA PHE A 92 7.54 -12.04 4.11
C PHE A 92 7.95 -10.57 4.16
N GLY A 93 9.26 -10.28 4.02
CA GLY A 93 9.80 -8.92 3.96
C GLY A 93 9.62 -8.19 2.63
N ASN A 94 8.93 -8.80 1.66
CA ASN A 94 8.73 -8.19 0.35
C ASN A 94 7.71 -7.05 0.42
N ILE A 95 8.13 -5.85 0.07
CA ILE A 95 7.29 -4.65 0.16
C ILE A 95 6.14 -4.63 -0.86
N LEU A 96 6.05 -5.59 -1.78
CA LEU A 96 4.92 -5.73 -2.67
C LEU A 96 3.70 -6.38 -2.00
N TRP A 97 3.81 -6.93 -0.79
CA TRP A 97 2.69 -7.55 -0.04
C TRP A 97 1.53 -6.57 0.21
N GLY A 98 1.81 -5.27 0.27
CA GLY A 98 0.81 -4.21 0.33
C GLY A 98 -0.31 -4.35 -0.71
N LEU A 99 0.04 -4.74 -1.95
CA LEU A 99 -0.89 -4.81 -3.06
C LEU A 99 -1.90 -5.99 -2.95
N PRO A 100 -1.47 -7.27 -2.84
CA PRO A 100 -2.39 -8.39 -2.72
C PRO A 100 -3.19 -8.39 -1.40
N LEU A 101 -2.63 -7.90 -0.29
CA LEU A 101 -3.38 -7.81 0.97
C LEU A 101 -4.52 -6.80 0.88
N GLN A 102 -4.27 -5.61 0.33
CA GLN A 102 -5.33 -4.64 0.05
C GLN A 102 -6.37 -5.19 -0.92
N HIS A 103 -5.95 -5.92 -1.95
CA HIS A 103 -6.88 -6.60 -2.87
C HIS A 103 -7.75 -7.65 -2.15
N GLY A 104 -7.16 -8.43 -1.26
CA GLY A 104 -7.89 -9.39 -0.41
C GLY A 104 -8.87 -8.73 0.55
N TRP A 105 -8.49 -7.60 1.17
CA TRP A 105 -9.40 -6.79 1.98
C TRP A 105 -10.57 -6.25 1.14
N GLN A 106 -10.32 -5.73 -0.05
CA GLN A 106 -11.38 -5.27 -0.96
C GLN A 106 -12.34 -6.40 -1.34
N PHE A 107 -11.83 -7.61 -1.60
CA PHE A 107 -12.65 -8.78 -1.89
C PHE A 107 -13.52 -9.18 -0.69
N ARG A 108 -12.92 -9.41 0.49
CA ARG A 108 -13.67 -9.84 1.70
C ARG A 108 -14.74 -8.85 2.15
N THR A 109 -14.56 -7.57 1.83
CA THR A 109 -15.48 -6.51 2.27
C THR A 109 -16.54 -6.16 1.23
N GLY A 110 -16.60 -6.87 0.09
CA GLY A 110 -17.56 -6.65 -0.98
C GLY A 110 -17.25 -5.44 -1.88
N ARG A 111 -16.09 -4.80 -1.69
CA ARG A 111 -15.70 -3.60 -2.45
C ARG A 111 -15.42 -3.88 -3.92
N LEU A 112 -15.17 -5.14 -4.30
CA LEU A 112 -14.93 -5.50 -5.70
C LEU A 112 -16.21 -5.80 -6.51
N ALA A 113 -17.34 -6.00 -5.83
CA ALA A 113 -18.64 -6.33 -6.44
C ALA A 113 -19.27 -5.11 -7.14
N ASP A 114 -20.35 -5.31 -7.89
CA ASP A 114 -21.09 -4.22 -8.56
C ASP A 114 -21.96 -3.42 -7.59
N PRO A 115 -21.58 -2.19 -7.19
CA PRO A 115 -22.37 -1.43 -6.22
C PRO A 115 -23.70 -0.92 -6.78
N SER A 116 -23.88 -0.93 -8.11
CA SER A 116 -25.07 -0.37 -8.78
C SER A 116 -26.27 -1.32 -8.83
N SER A 117 -26.10 -2.58 -8.41
CA SER A 117 -27.11 -3.64 -8.51
C SER A 117 -27.63 -3.89 -9.94
N VAL A 118 -26.89 -3.46 -10.97
CA VAL A 118 -27.24 -3.68 -12.38
C VAL A 118 -26.83 -5.09 -12.83
N THR A 119 -25.76 -5.62 -12.25
CA THR A 119 -25.25 -6.98 -12.49
C THR A 119 -25.14 -7.75 -11.17
N SER A 120 -25.06 -9.08 -11.24
CA SER A 120 -24.79 -9.94 -10.08
C SER A 120 -23.29 -10.13 -9.77
N CYS A 121 -22.41 -9.44 -10.50
CA CYS A 121 -20.95 -9.57 -10.38
C CYS A 121 -20.47 -9.34 -8.93
N GLY A 122 -19.89 -10.39 -8.36
CA GLY A 122 -19.31 -10.40 -7.01
C GLY A 122 -20.32 -10.62 -5.87
N TYR A 123 -21.57 -11.01 -6.18
CA TYR A 123 -22.60 -11.31 -5.16
C TYR A 123 -22.96 -12.80 -5.06
N GLU A 124 -22.76 -13.58 -6.11
CA GLU A 124 -23.09 -15.00 -6.11
C GLU A 124 -21.99 -15.81 -5.41
N ASP A 125 -22.37 -16.85 -4.66
CA ASP A 125 -21.41 -17.70 -3.96
C ASP A 125 -20.46 -18.37 -4.97
N GLY A 126 -19.15 -18.12 -4.79
CA GLY A 126 -18.12 -18.60 -5.71
C GLY A 126 -17.92 -17.75 -6.96
N ASP A 127 -18.66 -16.66 -7.14
CA ASP A 127 -18.37 -15.68 -8.18
C ASP A 127 -17.10 -14.90 -7.84
N LEU A 128 -16.15 -14.94 -8.78
CA LEU A 128 -14.86 -14.28 -8.69
C LEU A 128 -14.81 -13.03 -9.57
N CYS A 129 -15.95 -12.59 -10.09
CA CYS A 129 -16.08 -11.40 -10.91
C CYS A 129 -15.66 -10.15 -10.12
N ILE A 130 -14.87 -9.29 -10.78
CA ILE A 130 -14.54 -7.95 -10.32
C ILE A 130 -15.29 -6.95 -11.20
N SER A 131 -16.13 -6.11 -10.60
CA SER A 131 -16.98 -5.20 -11.35
C SER A 131 -16.23 -3.94 -11.82
N VAL A 132 -16.36 -3.58 -13.09
CA VAL A 132 -15.90 -2.29 -13.65
C VAL A 132 -16.74 -1.08 -13.20
N ARG A 133 -17.83 -1.33 -12.47
CA ARG A 133 -18.69 -0.29 -11.88
C ARG A 133 -18.27 0.06 -10.46
N SER A 134 -17.52 -0.82 -9.81
CA SER A 134 -16.90 -0.51 -8.53
C SER A 134 -15.76 0.48 -8.69
N TRP A 135 -15.84 1.57 -7.95
CA TRP A 135 -14.74 2.53 -7.82
C TRP A 135 -13.47 1.84 -7.31
N TRP A 136 -13.59 1.01 -6.27
CA TRP A 136 -12.46 0.28 -5.68
C TRP A 136 -11.78 -0.65 -6.68
N SER A 137 -12.57 -1.39 -7.47
CA SER A 137 -12.07 -2.29 -8.52
C SER A 137 -11.29 -1.54 -9.60
N CYS A 138 -11.79 -0.38 -10.02
CA CYS A 138 -11.17 0.46 -11.03
C CYS A 138 -9.87 1.10 -10.52
N MET A 139 -9.87 1.65 -9.30
CA MET A 139 -8.67 2.18 -8.65
C MET A 139 -7.61 1.08 -8.48
N ASN A 140 -8.03 -0.10 -8.00
CA ASN A 140 -7.14 -1.23 -7.81
C ASN A 140 -6.56 -1.77 -9.12
N TYR A 141 -7.25 -1.67 -10.27
CA TYR A 141 -6.69 -2.04 -11.57
C TYR A 141 -5.35 -1.32 -11.82
N TYR A 142 -5.28 -0.03 -11.51
CA TYR A 142 -4.07 0.78 -11.67
C TYR A 142 -2.96 0.41 -10.67
N LEU A 143 -3.31 -0.28 -9.59
CA LEU A 143 -2.39 -0.84 -8.59
C LEU A 143 -2.14 -2.35 -8.79
N ALA A 144 -2.71 -2.95 -9.83
CA ALA A 144 -2.56 -4.38 -10.16
C ALA A 144 -1.85 -4.55 -11.51
N VAL A 145 -2.50 -4.08 -12.57
CA VAL A 145 -2.08 -4.31 -13.95
C VAL A 145 -0.89 -3.43 -14.32
N ILE A 146 -0.89 -2.17 -13.89
CA ILE A 146 0.18 -1.24 -14.23
C ILE A 146 1.52 -1.60 -13.57
N PRO A 147 1.60 -1.93 -12.26
CA PRO A 147 2.84 -2.47 -11.70
C PRO A 147 3.30 -3.73 -12.42
N PHE A 148 2.37 -4.63 -12.75
CA PHE A 148 2.69 -5.86 -13.47
C PHE A 148 3.31 -5.59 -14.85
N LEU A 149 2.68 -4.72 -15.66
CA LEU A 149 3.21 -4.35 -16.97
C LEU A 149 4.53 -3.56 -16.85
N GLY A 150 4.71 -2.77 -15.79
CA GLY A 150 5.99 -2.14 -15.48
C GLY A 150 7.10 -3.16 -15.20
N ALA A 151 6.79 -4.26 -14.50
CA ALA A 151 7.73 -5.36 -14.27
C ALA A 151 8.06 -6.14 -15.55
N VAL A 152 7.04 -6.38 -16.40
CA VAL A 152 7.24 -6.98 -17.73
C VAL A 152 8.18 -6.13 -18.56
N GLU A 153 7.97 -4.81 -18.61
CA GLU A 153 8.81 -3.91 -19.39
C GLU A 153 10.24 -3.78 -18.84
N ALA A 154 10.41 -3.75 -17.51
CA ALA A 154 11.74 -3.78 -16.88
C ALA A 154 12.47 -5.11 -17.16
N GLY A 155 11.71 -6.16 -17.50
CA GLY A 155 12.23 -7.49 -17.82
C GLY A 155 12.41 -8.37 -16.60
N LEU A 156 11.58 -8.19 -15.56
CA LEU A 156 11.53 -9.10 -14.40
C LEU A 156 11.15 -10.53 -14.82
N PHE A 157 10.38 -10.68 -15.91
CA PHE A 157 9.86 -11.96 -16.40
C PHE A 157 10.52 -12.44 -17.71
N ARG A 158 11.77 -12.03 -18.00
CA ARG A 158 12.46 -12.32 -19.28
C ARG A 158 12.55 -13.81 -19.64
N GLU A 159 12.51 -14.69 -18.65
CA GLU A 159 12.61 -16.14 -18.83
C GLU A 159 11.29 -16.78 -19.29
N VAL A 160 10.18 -16.04 -19.25
CA VAL A 160 8.87 -16.54 -19.69
C VAL A 160 8.82 -16.51 -21.22
N PRO A 161 8.64 -17.67 -21.90
CA PRO A 161 8.74 -17.76 -23.36
C PRO A 161 7.48 -17.34 -24.12
N TYR A 162 6.43 -16.91 -23.41
CA TYR A 162 5.12 -16.59 -23.95
C TYR A 162 4.85 -15.09 -23.89
N GLU A 163 4.11 -14.58 -24.87
CA GLU A 163 3.54 -13.23 -24.78
C GLU A 163 2.42 -13.20 -23.72
N ILE A 164 2.18 -12.02 -23.15
CA ILE A 164 1.12 -11.84 -22.15
C ILE A 164 -0.05 -11.10 -22.79
N GLU A 165 -1.25 -11.65 -22.65
CA GLU A 165 -2.51 -11.06 -23.08
C GLU A 165 -3.44 -10.84 -21.89
N LEU A 166 -3.72 -9.57 -21.60
CA LEU A 166 -4.71 -9.19 -20.58
C LEU A 166 -6.07 -9.01 -21.25
N LEU A 167 -7.08 -9.71 -20.76
CA LEU A 167 -8.43 -9.62 -21.31
C LEU A 167 -9.11 -8.31 -20.89
N PRO A 168 -9.70 -7.56 -21.84
CA PRO A 168 -10.49 -6.39 -21.50
C PRO A 168 -11.83 -6.80 -20.85
N PRO A 169 -12.42 -5.92 -20.03
CA PRO A 169 -13.78 -6.11 -19.54
C PRO A 169 -14.80 -5.98 -20.67
N GLU A 170 -16.05 -6.33 -20.44
CA GLU A 170 -17.11 -6.14 -21.44
C GLU A 170 -17.49 -4.66 -21.61
N GLU A 171 -17.67 -3.96 -20.49
CA GLU A 171 -17.98 -2.54 -20.43
C GLU A 171 -16.72 -1.70 -20.10
N ARG A 172 -16.72 -0.41 -20.46
CA ARG A 172 -15.65 0.55 -20.11
C ARG A 172 -14.24 0.14 -20.57
N ARG A 173 -14.14 -0.59 -21.69
CA ARG A 173 -12.86 -1.08 -22.24
C ARG A 173 -11.81 0.00 -22.41
N ASP A 174 -12.23 1.17 -22.89
CA ASP A 174 -11.32 2.28 -23.19
C ASP A 174 -10.78 2.98 -21.94
N ASP A 175 -11.35 2.70 -20.77
CA ASP A 175 -10.87 3.23 -19.50
C ASP A 175 -9.59 2.56 -19.01
N PHE A 176 -9.16 1.45 -19.62
CA PHE A 176 -7.97 0.73 -19.19
C PHE A 176 -7.04 0.46 -20.37
N CYS A 177 -5.80 0.10 -20.05
CA CYS A 177 -4.81 -0.36 -21.00
C CYS A 177 -4.35 -1.78 -20.64
N TYR A 178 -3.97 -2.57 -21.64
CA TYR A 178 -3.87 -4.05 -21.50
C TYR A 178 -2.54 -4.64 -21.97
N SER A 179 -1.61 -3.81 -22.44
CA SER A 179 -0.28 -4.25 -22.85
C SER A 179 0.74 -3.15 -22.54
N VAL A 180 2.02 -3.51 -22.52
CA VAL A 180 3.11 -2.53 -22.34
C VAL A 180 3.01 -1.42 -23.39
N ALA A 181 2.81 -1.77 -24.67
CA ALA A 181 2.72 -0.79 -25.75
C ALA A 181 1.51 0.14 -25.60
N ASP A 182 0.33 -0.42 -25.31
CA ASP A 182 -0.90 0.34 -25.11
C ASP A 182 -0.79 1.26 -23.89
N CYS A 183 -0.34 0.74 -22.74
CA CYS A 183 -0.16 1.55 -21.54
C CYS A 183 0.93 2.63 -21.72
N ARG A 184 2.01 2.33 -22.43
CA ARG A 184 3.03 3.35 -22.76
C ARG A 184 2.47 4.48 -23.61
N SER A 185 1.56 4.18 -24.54
CA SER A 185 0.92 5.20 -25.37
C SER A 185 -0.03 6.11 -24.57
N ARG A 186 -0.73 5.57 -23.56
CA ARG A 186 -1.76 6.30 -22.81
C ARG A 186 -1.27 6.95 -21.52
N ILE A 187 -0.36 6.30 -20.80
CA ILE A 187 0.09 6.66 -19.45
C ILE A 187 1.61 6.52 -19.28
N PRO A 188 2.44 7.13 -20.16
CA PRO A 188 3.87 6.93 -20.19
C PRO A 188 4.55 7.22 -18.85
N GLU A 189 4.19 8.32 -18.19
CA GLU A 189 4.81 8.73 -16.93
C GLU A 189 4.53 7.77 -15.77
N LEU A 190 3.41 7.05 -15.81
CA LEU A 190 3.06 6.08 -14.78
C LEU A 190 3.80 4.77 -15.03
N MET A 191 3.87 4.33 -16.30
CA MET A 191 4.71 3.20 -16.71
C MET A 191 6.17 3.42 -16.33
N ASP A 192 6.71 4.63 -16.54
CA ASP A 192 8.08 4.97 -16.14
C ASP A 192 8.34 4.80 -14.65
N LYS A 193 7.39 5.16 -13.80
CA LYS A 193 7.57 5.06 -12.33
C LYS A 193 7.59 3.61 -11.88
N TRP A 194 6.69 2.78 -12.39
CA TRP A 194 6.69 1.35 -12.06
C TRP A 194 7.89 0.64 -12.67
N LYS A 195 8.27 0.94 -13.91
CA LYS A 195 9.49 0.42 -14.53
C LYS A 195 10.73 0.78 -13.71
N ALA A 196 10.86 2.04 -13.28
CA ALA A 196 12.01 2.48 -12.47
C ALA A 196 12.14 1.71 -11.16
N TYR A 197 11.02 1.34 -10.51
CA TYR A 197 11.05 0.48 -9.32
C TYR A 197 11.65 -0.90 -9.64
N PHE A 198 11.21 -1.57 -10.70
CA PHE A 198 11.72 -2.89 -11.04
C PHE A 198 13.14 -2.86 -11.61
N GLU A 199 13.51 -1.82 -12.37
CA GLU A 199 14.89 -1.60 -12.81
C GLU A 199 15.83 -1.38 -11.62
N TYR A 200 15.38 -0.67 -10.58
CA TYR A 200 16.14 -0.54 -9.34
C TYR A 200 16.43 -1.92 -8.74
N LEU A 201 15.40 -2.78 -8.58
CA LEU A 201 15.57 -4.15 -8.07
C LEU A 201 16.62 -4.92 -8.92
N LEU A 202 16.41 -5.01 -10.23
CA LEU A 202 17.28 -5.74 -11.16
C LEU A 202 18.73 -5.23 -11.14
N SER A 203 18.94 -3.93 -10.96
CA SER A 203 20.28 -3.33 -10.91
C SER A 203 21.10 -3.73 -9.66
N THR A 204 20.44 -4.16 -8.59
CA THR A 204 21.10 -4.55 -7.33
C THR A 204 21.64 -5.98 -7.38
N GLU A 205 20.99 -6.87 -8.13
CA GLU A 205 21.43 -8.24 -8.36
C GLU A 205 22.69 -8.31 -9.23
N GLN A 206 22.74 -7.51 -10.31
CA GLN A 206 23.91 -7.46 -11.19
C GLN A 206 25.20 -7.02 -10.47
N LYS A 207 25.07 -6.31 -9.34
CA LYS A 207 26.21 -5.86 -8.53
C LYS A 207 26.65 -6.87 -7.46
N ALA A 208 25.81 -7.87 -7.15
CA ALA A 208 26.06 -8.88 -6.12
C ALA A 208 26.87 -10.10 -6.61
N MET A 209 27.19 -10.20 -7.91
CA MET A 209 27.87 -11.36 -8.51
C MET A 209 29.41 -11.41 -8.28
N GLY A 210 29.96 -10.63 -7.36
CA GLY A 210 31.38 -10.64 -6.99
C GLY A 210 31.63 -11.30 -5.62
N PRO A 211 32.79 -11.95 -5.35
CA PRO A 211 33.01 -12.75 -4.14
C PRO A 211 33.04 -11.97 -2.82
N ALA A 212 32.90 -10.64 -2.87
CA ALA A 212 32.99 -9.75 -1.71
C ALA A 212 32.06 -8.53 -1.79
N THR A 213 31.02 -8.55 -2.64
CA THR A 213 30.11 -7.40 -2.79
C THR A 213 28.83 -7.58 -1.98
N PHE A 214 28.69 -6.79 -0.92
CA PHE A 214 27.42 -6.58 -0.24
C PHE A 214 26.37 -6.08 -1.25
N SER A 215 25.17 -6.63 -1.20
CA SER A 215 24.04 -6.13 -1.99
C SER A 215 23.91 -4.62 -1.82
N SER A 216 23.88 -3.86 -2.92
CA SER A 216 23.63 -2.41 -2.88
C SER A 216 22.15 -2.07 -2.69
N PHE A 217 21.32 -3.08 -2.40
CA PHE A 217 19.90 -2.91 -2.15
C PHE A 217 19.68 -2.14 -0.85
N ILE A 218 18.95 -1.03 -0.94
CA ILE A 218 18.57 -0.19 0.18
C ILE A 218 17.04 -0.19 0.22
N LEU A 219 16.48 -0.77 1.28
CA LEU A 219 15.03 -0.92 1.42
C LEU A 219 14.28 0.42 1.32
N ASP A 220 14.85 1.48 1.89
CA ASP A 220 14.23 2.82 1.86
C ASP A 220 14.18 3.41 0.43
N ASP A 221 15.17 3.10 -0.43
CA ASP A 221 15.15 3.49 -1.85
C ASP A 221 14.10 2.65 -2.62
N ALA A 222 14.01 1.35 -2.34
CA ALA A 222 12.98 0.50 -2.94
C ALA A 222 11.57 0.99 -2.58
N LEU A 223 11.35 1.33 -1.31
CA LEU A 223 10.12 1.95 -0.81
C LEU A 223 9.87 3.30 -1.48
N HIS A 224 10.90 4.13 -1.68
CA HIS A 224 10.77 5.40 -2.39
C HIS A 224 10.21 5.21 -3.80
N TYR A 225 10.82 4.34 -4.61
CA TYR A 225 10.38 4.10 -5.99
C TYR A 225 8.98 3.47 -6.03
N MET A 226 8.71 2.48 -5.17
CA MET A 226 7.41 1.81 -5.09
C MET A 226 6.32 2.82 -4.71
N TRP A 227 6.49 3.59 -3.62
CA TRP A 227 5.51 4.56 -3.18
C TRP A 227 5.28 5.67 -4.20
N LYS A 228 6.33 6.13 -4.88
CA LYS A 228 6.23 7.11 -5.96
C LYS A 228 5.35 6.60 -7.12
N ALA A 229 5.49 5.34 -7.49
CA ALA A 229 4.65 4.70 -8.52
C ALA A 229 3.22 4.45 -8.02
N HIS A 230 3.07 4.02 -6.77
CA HIS A 230 1.78 3.77 -6.13
C HIS A 230 0.92 5.03 -6.08
N VAL A 231 1.42 6.15 -5.53
CA VAL A 231 0.64 7.39 -5.44
C VAL A 231 0.37 8.01 -6.81
N ALA A 232 1.26 7.82 -7.79
CA ALA A 232 1.01 8.23 -9.17
C ALA A 232 -0.13 7.42 -9.82
N SER A 233 -0.25 6.14 -9.46
CA SER A 233 -1.36 5.28 -9.91
C SER A 233 -2.69 5.81 -9.38
N ILE A 234 -2.75 6.14 -8.09
CA ILE A 234 -3.93 6.74 -7.44
C ILE A 234 -4.24 8.10 -8.05
N ALA A 235 -3.24 8.98 -8.20
CA ALA A 235 -3.43 10.33 -8.74
C ALA A 235 -3.96 10.32 -10.18
N TYR A 236 -3.57 9.33 -10.99
CA TYR A 236 -4.11 9.14 -12.34
C TYR A 236 -5.55 8.59 -12.31
N ALA A 237 -5.79 7.55 -11.51
CA ALA A 237 -7.07 6.84 -11.50
C ALA A 237 -8.19 7.64 -10.82
N LEU A 238 -7.89 8.40 -9.77
CA LEU A 238 -8.87 9.12 -8.94
C LEU A 238 -9.82 10.02 -9.77
N PRO A 239 -9.34 11.01 -10.55
CA PRO A 239 -10.24 11.85 -11.35
C PRO A 239 -10.95 11.07 -12.46
N LYS A 240 -10.34 9.99 -12.97
CA LYS A 240 -10.90 9.16 -14.05
C LYS A 240 -12.12 8.34 -13.58
N PHE A 241 -12.13 7.90 -12.32
CA PHE A 241 -13.20 7.06 -11.78
C PHE A 241 -14.12 7.79 -10.81
N GLN A 242 -13.97 9.10 -10.63
CA GLN A 242 -14.79 9.92 -9.73
C GLN A 242 -16.29 9.65 -9.89
N ASP A 243 -16.80 9.57 -11.12
CA ASP A 243 -18.21 9.30 -11.40
C ASP A 243 -18.70 7.94 -10.88
N SER A 244 -17.80 6.99 -10.65
CA SER A 244 -18.16 5.66 -10.12
C SER A 244 -18.49 5.72 -8.62
N LEU A 245 -18.09 6.78 -7.91
CA LEU A 245 -18.43 6.99 -6.51
C LEU A 245 -19.95 7.17 -6.31
N ARG A 246 -20.67 7.66 -7.32
CA ARG A 246 -22.13 7.87 -7.25
C ARG A 246 -22.94 6.59 -7.03
N TYR A 247 -22.32 5.43 -7.26
CA TYR A 247 -22.96 4.13 -7.05
C TYR A 247 -22.76 3.63 -5.61
N LEU A 248 -21.93 4.29 -4.81
CA LEU A 248 -21.69 3.95 -3.41
C LEU A 248 -22.56 4.82 -2.49
N PRO A 249 -22.94 4.33 -1.30
CA PRO A 249 -23.48 5.18 -0.23
C PRO A 249 -22.52 6.32 0.11
N ASP A 250 -23.06 7.45 0.55
CA ASP A 250 -22.25 8.64 0.85
C ASP A 250 -21.13 8.36 1.85
N PRO A 251 -21.35 7.60 2.95
CA PRO A 251 -20.27 7.24 3.87
C PRO A 251 -19.11 6.49 3.21
N GLU A 252 -19.39 5.55 2.31
CA GLU A 252 -18.37 4.74 1.63
C GLU A 252 -17.66 5.53 0.53
N ALA A 253 -18.39 6.33 -0.25
CA ALA A 253 -17.81 7.21 -1.25
C ALA A 253 -16.81 8.18 -0.61
N ASN A 254 -17.21 8.81 0.49
CA ASN A 254 -16.37 9.68 1.30
C ASN A 254 -15.13 8.95 1.83
N PHE A 255 -15.29 7.73 2.34
CA PHE A 255 -14.16 6.93 2.82
C PHE A 255 -13.17 6.60 1.69
N GLY A 256 -13.65 6.31 0.48
CA GLY A 256 -12.77 6.11 -0.68
C GLY A 256 -11.87 7.31 -0.96
N GLU A 257 -12.42 8.52 -0.92
CA GLU A 257 -11.64 9.76 -1.10
C GLU A 257 -10.70 10.04 0.09
N ASP A 258 -11.20 9.86 1.32
CA ASP A 258 -10.40 10.02 2.55
C ASP A 258 -9.20 9.07 2.53
N TRP A 259 -9.41 7.81 2.11
CA TRP A 259 -8.37 6.80 1.95
C TRP A 259 -7.36 7.18 0.88
N ALA A 260 -7.82 7.57 -0.33
CA ALA A 260 -6.94 8.00 -1.41
C ALA A 260 -6.06 9.19 -0.98
N ASN A 261 -6.61 10.14 -0.22
CA ASN A 261 -5.84 11.24 0.34
C ASN A 261 -4.84 10.78 1.42
N ALA A 262 -5.25 9.90 2.33
CA ALA A 262 -4.40 9.41 3.41
C ALA A 262 -3.17 8.63 2.87
N VAL A 263 -3.33 7.87 1.80
CA VAL A 263 -2.23 7.12 1.16
C VAL A 263 -1.08 8.05 0.74
N ASP A 264 -1.36 9.27 0.29
CA ASP A 264 -0.34 10.26 -0.06
C ASP A 264 0.55 10.65 1.14
N PHE A 265 -0.03 10.71 2.34
CA PHE A 265 0.69 10.98 3.59
C PHE A 265 1.48 9.76 4.06
N ILE A 266 0.88 8.56 3.99
CA ILE A 266 1.53 7.29 4.31
C ILE A 266 2.77 7.09 3.42
N ALA A 267 2.59 7.27 2.12
CA ALA A 267 3.63 7.11 1.11
C ALA A 267 4.85 8.02 1.35
N ALA A 268 4.61 9.27 1.75
CA ALA A 268 5.68 10.21 2.04
C ALA A 268 6.62 9.71 3.16
N THR A 269 6.12 8.87 4.07
CA THR A 269 6.94 8.31 5.16
C THR A 269 7.78 7.09 4.76
N HIS A 270 7.68 6.64 3.51
CA HIS A 270 8.18 5.33 3.07
C HIS A 270 7.70 4.21 4.02
N PHE A 271 6.39 4.17 4.26
CA PHE A 271 5.80 3.20 5.17
C PHE A 271 6.05 1.77 4.66
N CYS A 272 6.47 0.85 5.54
CA CYS A 272 6.75 -0.52 5.10
C CYS A 272 5.44 -1.23 4.74
N THR A 273 5.46 -1.96 3.64
CA THR A 273 4.29 -2.67 3.07
C THR A 273 4.58 -4.17 2.93
N ASP A 274 5.41 -4.69 3.84
CA ASP A 274 5.62 -6.13 4.00
C ASP A 274 4.35 -6.84 4.50
N LEU A 275 4.41 -8.18 4.55
CA LEU A 275 3.25 -9.01 4.90
C LEU A 275 2.72 -8.69 6.30
N GLN A 276 3.59 -8.69 7.29
CA GLN A 276 3.19 -8.56 8.69
C GLN A 276 2.67 -7.15 8.99
N THR A 277 3.38 -6.13 8.53
CA THR A 277 3.02 -4.72 8.73
C THR A 277 1.67 -4.44 8.07
N THR A 278 1.50 -4.82 6.81
CA THR A 278 0.24 -4.58 6.10
C THR A 278 -0.91 -5.36 6.72
N ASN A 279 -0.68 -6.63 7.07
CA ASN A 279 -1.71 -7.46 7.68
C ASN A 279 -2.18 -6.90 9.03
N ASN A 280 -1.27 -6.35 9.83
CA ASN A 280 -1.64 -5.69 11.07
C ASN A 280 -2.47 -4.42 10.81
N PHE A 281 -2.01 -3.53 9.94
CA PHE A 281 -2.67 -2.23 9.71
C PHE A 281 -4.03 -2.35 9.03
N GLN A 282 -4.25 -3.34 8.16
CA GLN A 282 -5.56 -3.52 7.51
C GLN A 282 -6.68 -3.92 8.50
N THR A 283 -6.35 -4.42 9.69
CA THR A 283 -7.36 -4.71 10.74
C THR A 283 -8.06 -3.44 11.23
N PHE A 284 -7.39 -2.29 11.13
CA PHE A 284 -7.94 -0.99 11.50
C PHE A 284 -8.79 -0.35 10.40
N LEU A 285 -8.87 -0.96 9.21
CA LEU A 285 -9.78 -0.51 8.15
C LEU A 285 -11.21 -1.05 8.39
N PRO A 286 -12.23 -0.45 7.77
CA PRO A 286 -13.60 -0.99 7.79
C PRO A 286 -13.64 -2.42 7.26
N GLN A 287 -14.16 -3.35 8.06
CA GLN A 287 -14.30 -4.77 7.68
C GLN A 287 -15.62 -5.05 6.94
N ARG A 288 -16.33 -4.00 6.53
CA ARG A 288 -17.46 -4.00 5.59
C ARG A 288 -17.48 -2.66 4.84
N MET A 289 -18.25 -2.57 3.75
CA MET A 289 -18.61 -1.27 3.19
C MET A 289 -19.38 -0.44 4.23
N LEU A 290 -19.10 0.86 4.25
CA LEU A 290 -19.89 1.81 5.02
C LEU A 290 -21.26 1.98 4.36
N VAL A 291 -22.29 2.16 5.17
CA VAL A 291 -23.68 2.25 4.73
C VAL A 291 -24.34 3.50 5.29
N GLU A 292 -25.50 3.86 4.74
CA GLU A 292 -26.32 4.94 5.30
C GLU A 292 -26.60 4.73 6.79
N GLY A 293 -26.36 5.77 7.59
CA GLY A 293 -26.46 5.72 9.05
C GLY A 293 -25.14 5.42 9.79
N ASP A 294 -24.06 5.06 9.08
CA ASP A 294 -22.73 5.01 9.68
C ASP A 294 -22.20 6.42 9.94
N VAL A 295 -22.09 6.82 11.21
CA VAL A 295 -21.68 8.16 11.62
C VAL A 295 -20.45 8.12 12.52
N LEU A 296 -19.40 8.81 12.10
CA LEU A 296 -18.20 9.01 12.92
C LEU A 296 -18.51 9.96 14.10
N PRO A 297 -17.88 9.77 15.28
CA PRO A 297 -16.75 8.88 15.55
C PRO A 297 -17.15 7.51 16.09
N SER A 298 -18.42 7.10 16.00
CA SER A 298 -18.89 5.86 16.63
C SER A 298 -19.85 5.11 15.72
N ILE A 299 -19.27 4.31 14.83
CA ILE A 299 -19.98 3.36 13.99
C ILE A 299 -20.21 2.07 14.79
N SER A 300 -21.46 1.63 14.85
CA SER A 300 -21.83 0.40 15.53
C SER A 300 -21.18 -0.82 14.87
N GLY A 301 -20.68 -1.74 15.69
CA GLY A 301 -19.98 -2.95 15.25
C GLY A 301 -18.52 -2.73 14.86
N PHE A 302 -18.00 -1.50 14.90
CA PHE A 302 -16.58 -1.22 14.66
C PHE A 302 -15.81 -1.08 15.97
N SER A 303 -14.56 -1.52 15.96
CA SER A 303 -13.66 -1.34 17.10
C SER A 303 -13.34 0.15 17.32
N PRO A 304 -12.90 0.54 18.54
CA PRO A 304 -12.42 1.90 18.78
C PRO A 304 -11.29 2.33 17.84
N GLN A 305 -10.40 1.39 17.47
CA GLN A 305 -9.30 1.63 16.55
C GLN A 305 -9.80 1.91 15.13
N GLN A 306 -10.76 1.13 14.63
CA GLN A 306 -11.38 1.34 13.31
C GLN A 306 -12.05 2.72 13.23
N ASN A 307 -12.85 3.06 14.24
CA ASN A 307 -13.50 4.36 14.34
C ASN A 307 -12.49 5.53 14.39
N ARG A 308 -11.40 5.37 15.15
CA ARG A 308 -10.33 6.37 15.23
C ARG A 308 -9.61 6.57 13.90
N VAL A 309 -9.27 5.49 13.21
CA VAL A 309 -8.58 5.55 11.91
C VAL A 309 -9.45 6.25 10.88
N LEU A 310 -10.74 5.89 10.79
CA LEU A 310 -11.69 6.56 9.90
C LEU A 310 -11.84 8.06 10.21
N LEU A 311 -12.01 8.41 11.48
CA LEU A 311 -12.08 9.81 11.90
C LEU A 311 -10.83 10.59 11.50
N SER A 312 -9.67 9.97 11.66
CA SER A 312 -8.38 10.60 11.40
C SER A 312 -8.13 10.80 9.91
N MET A 313 -8.49 9.82 9.08
CA MET A 313 -8.45 9.97 7.61
C MET A 313 -9.37 11.09 7.14
N ARG A 314 -10.61 11.13 7.65
CA ARG A 314 -11.57 12.20 7.37
C ARG A 314 -11.04 13.57 7.78
N ALA A 315 -10.46 13.68 8.97
CA ALA A 315 -9.88 14.92 9.46
C ALA A 315 -8.69 15.37 8.62
N LEU A 316 -7.80 14.44 8.27
CA LEU A 316 -6.62 14.69 7.43
C LEU A 316 -7.03 15.17 6.03
N HIS A 317 -8.00 14.49 5.41
CA HIS A 317 -8.51 14.86 4.10
C HIS A 317 -9.13 16.25 4.11
N LYS A 318 -10.03 16.54 5.06
CA LYS A 318 -10.63 17.88 5.22
C LYS A 318 -9.57 18.96 5.47
N ALA A 319 -8.60 18.71 6.34
CA ALA A 319 -7.52 19.66 6.60
C ALA A 319 -6.65 19.90 5.35
N ASN A 320 -6.38 18.86 4.57
CA ASN A 320 -5.62 18.99 3.33
C ASN A 320 -6.42 19.76 2.26
N GLN A 321 -7.73 19.53 2.15
CA GLN A 321 -8.62 20.30 1.26
C GLN A 321 -8.66 21.79 1.67
N LEU A 322 -8.88 22.07 2.96
CA LEU A 322 -8.94 23.44 3.49
C LEU A 322 -7.64 24.23 3.26
N THR A 323 -6.50 23.53 3.20
CA THR A 323 -5.20 24.13 2.93
C THR A 323 -4.82 24.13 1.45
N GLY A 324 -5.72 23.72 0.54
CA GLY A 324 -5.44 23.62 -0.90
C GLY A 324 -4.26 22.69 -1.21
N GLY A 325 -4.07 21.64 -0.41
CA GLY A 325 -2.96 20.69 -0.53
C GLY A 325 -1.63 21.17 0.08
N LEU A 326 -1.57 22.35 0.70
CA LEU A 326 -0.35 22.84 1.35
C LEU A 326 0.08 21.94 2.51
N LEU A 327 -0.87 21.37 3.26
CA LEU A 327 -0.58 20.42 4.33
C LEU A 327 0.27 19.24 3.83
N LEU A 328 -0.17 18.57 2.76
CA LEU A 328 0.59 17.47 2.15
C LEU A 328 1.96 17.92 1.62
N LYS A 329 2.06 19.13 1.03
CA LYS A 329 3.35 19.66 0.56
C LYS A 329 4.34 19.84 1.70
N PHE A 330 3.91 20.40 2.83
CA PHE A 330 4.77 20.54 4.02
C PHE A 330 5.11 19.19 4.64
N TRP A 331 4.16 18.25 4.67
CA TRP A 331 4.41 16.88 5.11
C TRP A 331 5.48 16.19 4.27
N LYS A 332 5.34 16.19 2.93
CA LYS A 332 6.34 15.64 2.01
C LYS A 332 7.72 16.29 2.20
N LYS A 333 7.77 17.60 2.45
CA LYS A 333 9.03 18.29 2.77
C LYS A 333 9.63 17.81 4.10
N ALA A 334 8.83 17.63 5.15
CA ALA A 334 9.30 17.10 6.43
C ALA A 334 9.83 15.66 6.29
N MET A 335 9.17 14.84 5.46
CA MET A 335 9.55 13.46 5.19
C MET A 335 10.72 13.31 4.17
N SER A 336 11.29 14.41 3.67
CA SER A 336 12.46 14.34 2.77
C SER A 336 13.72 13.76 3.42
N THR A 337 13.76 13.70 4.76
CA THR A 337 14.87 13.13 5.54
C THR A 337 14.48 11.82 6.19
N GLU A 338 15.44 10.92 6.40
CA GLU A 338 15.20 9.64 7.09
C GLU A 338 14.63 9.84 8.50
N ALA A 339 15.17 10.79 9.26
CA ALA A 339 14.67 11.13 10.59
C ALA A 339 13.21 11.63 10.55
N GLY A 340 12.88 12.47 9.55
CA GLY A 340 11.52 12.90 9.27
C GLY A 340 10.59 11.71 9.02
N ARG A 341 10.97 10.82 8.09
CA ARG A 341 10.20 9.60 7.78
C ARG A 341 9.98 8.72 8.99
N LYS A 342 11.01 8.49 9.81
CA LYS A 342 10.90 7.68 11.02
C LYS A 342 9.91 8.27 12.03
N MET A 343 9.93 9.59 12.25
CA MET A 343 8.93 10.25 13.08
C MET A 343 7.53 10.19 12.48
N GLY A 344 7.42 10.36 11.15
CA GLY A 344 6.14 10.25 10.44
C GLY A 344 5.51 8.86 10.55
N ARG A 345 6.30 7.79 10.37
CA ARG A 345 5.83 6.40 10.55
C ARG A 345 5.34 6.16 11.97
N LYS A 346 6.11 6.61 12.97
CA LYS A 346 5.69 6.50 14.37
C LYS A 346 4.38 7.23 14.65
N LEU A 347 4.17 8.42 14.08
CA LEU A 347 2.90 9.13 14.22
C LEU A 347 1.72 8.32 13.66
N ILE A 348 1.90 7.68 12.50
CA ILE A 348 0.88 6.81 11.88
C ILE A 348 0.60 5.58 12.76
N GLU A 349 1.65 4.95 13.30
CA GLU A 349 1.55 3.78 14.19
C GLU A 349 0.85 4.10 15.52
N ASP A 350 1.24 5.19 16.17
CA ASP A 350 0.67 5.64 17.44
C ASP A 350 -0.82 6.00 17.26
N LEU A 351 -1.16 6.67 16.13
CA LEU A 351 -2.54 6.99 15.76
C LEU A 351 -3.42 5.73 15.60
N ALA A 352 -2.92 4.72 14.89
CA ALA A 352 -3.67 3.50 14.63
C ALA A 352 -3.86 2.66 15.92
N SER A 353 -2.80 2.54 16.71
CA SER A 353 -2.81 1.77 17.96
C SER A 353 -3.56 2.46 19.11
N GLY A 354 -3.74 3.78 19.04
CA GLY A 354 -4.37 4.56 20.10
C GLY A 354 -3.46 4.95 21.25
N GLN A 355 -2.15 4.85 21.03
CA GLN A 355 -1.17 5.36 21.96
C GLN A 355 -1.13 6.89 21.85
N ASN A 356 -0.98 7.57 22.99
CA ASN A 356 -0.74 9.01 22.97
C ASN A 356 0.61 9.28 22.33
N PHE A 357 0.63 10.09 21.27
CA PHE A 357 1.86 10.49 20.60
C PHE A 357 2.72 11.34 21.55
N ASP A 358 3.90 10.83 21.93
CA ASP A 358 4.92 11.57 22.70
C ASP A 358 6.07 12.01 21.78
N PRO A 359 6.00 13.23 21.20
CA PRO A 359 7.03 13.75 20.32
C PRO A 359 8.36 13.99 21.05
N VAL A 360 8.33 14.22 22.37
CA VAL A 360 9.53 14.50 23.17
C VAL A 360 10.27 13.20 23.49
N GLY A 361 9.54 12.16 23.92
CA GLY A 361 10.08 10.81 24.09
C GLY A 361 10.68 10.27 22.80
N THR A 362 9.97 10.41 21.69
CA THR A 362 10.45 9.97 20.35
C THR A 362 11.75 10.66 19.94
N TYR A 363 11.83 11.98 20.12
CA TYR A 363 13.05 12.73 19.81
C TYR A 363 14.24 12.31 20.70
N ASN A 364 13.97 12.05 21.98
CA ASN A 364 15.00 11.61 22.92
C ASN A 364 15.51 10.20 22.61
N ASP A 365 14.65 9.28 22.17
CA ASP A 365 15.03 7.93 21.74
C ASP A 365 15.89 7.96 20.48
N LEU A 366 15.54 8.80 19.50
CA LEU A 366 16.35 9.02 18.30
C LEU A 366 17.75 9.52 18.63
N LYS A 367 17.84 10.48 19.56
CA LYS A 367 19.11 11.02 20.03
C LYS A 367 19.94 9.97 20.79
N ARG A 368 19.30 9.05 21.52
CA ARG A 368 19.96 7.98 22.29
C ARG A 368 20.52 6.87 21.38
N VAL A 369 19.82 6.54 20.28
CA VAL A 369 20.31 5.60 19.26
C VAL A 369 21.54 6.16 18.52
N ASP A 370 21.54 7.46 18.21
CA ASP A 370 22.68 8.13 17.55
C ASP A 370 23.92 8.22 18.47
N LEU A 371 23.71 8.37 19.78
CA LEU A 371 24.79 8.37 20.79
C LEU A 371 25.37 6.98 21.04
N THR A 372 24.58 5.91 20.92
CA THR A 372 25.04 4.52 21.08
C THR A 372 25.79 4.03 19.84
N ALA A 373 25.39 4.43 18.63
CA ALA A 373 26.15 4.17 17.40
C ALA A 373 27.57 4.76 17.42
N ARG A 374 27.75 5.95 18.03
CA ARG A 374 29.09 6.54 18.26
C ARG A 374 29.94 5.79 19.29
N SER A 375 29.34 5.02 20.19
CA SER A 375 30.08 4.29 21.23
C SER A 375 30.72 2.99 20.72
N PHE A 376 30.27 2.44 19.59
CA PHE A 376 30.88 1.27 18.94
C PHE A 376 32.16 1.60 18.15
N LEU A 377 32.43 2.88 17.86
CA LEU A 377 33.64 3.33 17.16
C LEU A 377 34.80 3.72 18.11
N ARG A 378 34.72 3.39 19.41
CA ARG A 378 35.77 3.74 20.38
C ARG A 378 36.15 2.56 21.27
N LYS A 379 36.77 1.54 20.68
CA LYS A 379 37.66 0.60 21.39
C LYS A 379 38.66 -0.03 20.42
N SER A 380 39.72 0.71 20.10
CA SER A 380 41.01 0.17 19.67
C SER A 380 42.03 1.31 19.66
N SER A 381 42.66 1.57 20.80
CA SER A 381 44.00 2.18 20.90
C SER A 381 44.34 2.47 22.36
N SER A 382 45.02 1.54 23.03
CA SER A 382 46.08 1.83 24.01
C SER A 382 46.60 0.51 24.59
N ASN A 383 47.79 0.10 24.16
CA ASN A 383 48.82 -0.56 24.97
C ASN A 383 50.06 -0.79 24.10
N ILE A 384 50.92 0.24 24.03
CA ILE A 384 52.39 0.11 23.98
C ILE A 384 52.93 1.32 24.74
N ASP A 385 53.31 1.09 25.99
CA ASP A 385 54.67 1.32 26.51
C ASP A 385 54.83 0.54 27.82
#